data_AF-A0A1H3EY99-F1
#
_entry.id   AF-A0A1H3EY99-F1
#
_cell.length_a   1.000
_cell.length_b   1.000
_cell.length_c   1.000
_cell.angle_alpha   90.00
_cell.angle_beta   90.00
_cell.angle_gamma   90.00
#
_symmetry.space_group_name_H-M   'P 1'
#
loop_
_entity.id
_entity.type
_entity.pdbx_description
1 polymer ?
#
loop_
_entity_poly.entity_id
_entity_poly.type
_entity_poly.pdbx_seq_one_letter_code
_entity_poly.pdbx_strand_id
1 'polypeptide(L)'
;MPPHPTLYLRRGVFDRLGLYDTSYRIAADYDAMLRYLVRGNLRLAYVPRVFVNMRMGGESNRSVAKMVQKSREDYRAIRTHGVGGVGTLALKNLGKIRQFL
;
A
#
# COMPACT_ATOMS: atom_id res chain seq x y z
N MET A 1 2.43 -2.66 -5.37
CA MET A 1 2.53 -2.54 -3.89
C MET A 1 3.02 -3.88 -3.38
N PRO A 2 4.07 -3.91 -2.55
CA PRO A 2 4.50 -5.15 -1.92
C PRO A 2 3.36 -5.74 -1.04
N PRO A 3 3.40 -7.03 -0.70
CA PRO A 3 2.39 -7.65 0.14
C PRO A 3 2.31 -6.93 1.51
N HIS A 4 1.27 -6.11 1.72
CA HIS A 4 1.05 -5.39 2.98
C HIS A 4 0.76 -6.26 4.20
N PRO A 5 0.03 -7.40 4.11
CA PRO A 5 -0.35 -8.14 5.32
C PRO A 5 0.85 -8.88 5.94
N THR A 6 1.96 -8.97 5.22
CA THR A 6 3.18 -9.66 5.65
C THR A 6 4.38 -8.71 5.77
N LEU A 7 4.14 -7.41 5.94
CA LEU A 7 5.20 -6.45 6.24
C LEU A 7 5.39 -6.33 7.76
N TYR A 8 6.50 -6.84 8.27
CA TYR A 8 6.88 -6.74 9.67
C TYR A 8 8.03 -5.75 9.83
N LEU A 9 7.85 -4.75 10.70
CA LEU A 9 8.83 -3.71 10.97
C LEU A 9 9.14 -3.64 12.47
N ARG A 10 10.37 -3.26 12.81
CA ARG A 10 10.75 -3.02 14.22
C ARG A 10 10.01 -1.81 14.75
N ARG A 11 9.70 -1.81 16.05
CA ARG A 11 9.03 -0.70 16.74
C ARG A 11 9.62 0.68 16.43
N GLY A 12 10.96 0.80 16.48
CA GLY A 12 11.65 2.06 16.21
C GLY A 12 11.43 2.64 14.82
N VAL A 13 10.96 1.85 13.84
CA VAL A 13 10.54 2.37 12.53
C VAL A 13 9.27 3.22 12.67
N PHE A 14 8.29 2.74 13.44
CA PHE A 14 7.06 3.47 13.72
C PHE A 14 7.31 4.70 14.58
N ASP A 15 8.16 4.58 15.61
CA ASP A 15 8.51 5.70 16.49
C ASP A 15 9.17 6.84 15.69
N ARG A 16 10.01 6.52 14.71
CA ARG A 16 10.73 7.51 13.88
C ARG A 16 9.89 8.08 12.75
N LEU A 17 9.11 7.25 12.07
CA LEU A 17 8.45 7.66 10.83
C LEU A 17 7.00 8.05 11.05
N GLY A 18 6.35 7.56 12.12
CA GLY A 18 4.94 7.79 12.45
C GLY A 18 4.04 6.60 12.08
N LEU A 19 2.81 6.62 12.59
CA LEU A 19 1.77 5.60 12.37
C LEU A 19 0.91 5.91 11.13
N TYR A 20 -0.23 5.23 10.97
CA TYR A 20 -1.16 5.48 9.87
C TYR A 20 -1.73 6.90 9.90
N ASP A 21 -1.79 7.53 8.72
CA ASP A 21 -2.55 8.78 8.54
C ASP A 21 -4.04 8.44 8.46
N THR A 22 -4.79 8.89 9.47
CA THR A 22 -6.23 8.63 9.62
C THR A 22 -7.11 9.44 8.67
N SER A 23 -6.53 10.35 7.88
CA SER A 23 -7.24 11.06 6.81
C SER A 23 -7.51 10.15 5.60
N TYR A 24 -6.80 9.03 5.48
CA TYR A 24 -7.11 7.99 4.50
C TYR A 24 -8.21 7.07 5.03
N ARG A 25 -9.22 6.81 4.21
CA ARG A 25 -10.33 5.90 4.58
C ARG A 25 -10.11 4.48 4.07
N ILE A 26 -9.34 4.33 3.01
CA ILE A 26 -9.12 3.04 2.32
C ILE A 26 -7.62 2.73 2.20
N ALA A 27 -6.78 3.71 1.84
CA ALA A 27 -5.38 3.47 1.45
C ALA A 27 -4.34 3.86 2.53
N ALA A 28 -4.73 3.86 3.81
CA ALA A 28 -3.85 4.25 4.91
C ALA A 28 -2.61 3.34 5.04
N ASP A 29 -2.79 2.04 4.79
CA ASP A 29 -1.71 1.06 4.75
C ASP A 29 -0.73 1.33 3.61
N TYR A 30 -1.24 1.66 2.42
CA TYR A 30 -0.44 1.99 1.25
C TYR A 30 0.39 3.26 1.47
N ASP A 31 -0.20 4.32 2.01
CA ASP A 31 0.52 5.54 2.37
C ASP A 31 1.68 5.25 3.34
N ALA A 32 1.38 4.54 4.43
CA ALA A 32 2.39 4.21 5.43
C ALA A 32 3.52 3.34 4.85
N MET A 33 3.19 2.34 4.03
CA MET A 33 4.20 1.54 3.34
C MET A 33 5.09 2.40 2.44
N LEU A 34 4.51 3.29 1.62
CA LEU A 34 5.32 4.18 0.78
C LEU A 34 6.25 5.05 1.63
N ARG A 35 5.74 5.62 2.73
CA ARG A 35 6.55 6.41 3.67
C ARG A 35 7.71 5.59 4.24
N TYR A 36 7.46 4.38 4.72
CA TYR A 36 8.49 3.51 5.30
C TYR A 36 9.55 3.09 4.26
N LEU A 37 9.12 2.72 3.06
CA LEU A 37 10.00 2.19 2.02
C LEU A 37 10.83 3.29 1.34
N VAL A 38 10.26 4.48 1.16
CA VAL A 38 10.92 5.59 0.46
C VAL A 38 11.79 6.39 1.43
N ARG A 39 11.27 6.73 2.61
CA ARG A 39 11.96 7.64 3.55
C ARG A 39 12.67 6.92 4.69
N GLY A 40 12.32 5.66 4.94
CA GLY A 40 12.81 4.93 6.12
C GLY A 40 14.23 4.39 6.00
N ASN A 41 14.83 4.39 4.80
CA ASN A 41 16.14 3.78 4.52
C ASN A 41 16.28 2.40 5.20
N LEU A 42 15.26 1.56 4.97
CA LEU A 42 15.13 0.28 5.67
C LEU A 42 15.89 -0.81 4.92
N ARG A 43 16.60 -1.66 5.66
CA ARG A 43 17.09 -2.93 5.13
C ARG A 43 15.95 -3.94 5.19
N LEU A 44 15.52 -4.43 4.03
CA LEU A 44 14.41 -5.35 3.89
C LEU A 44 14.92 -6.68 3.33
N ALA A 45 14.35 -7.77 3.81
CA ALA A 45 14.58 -9.10 3.27
C ALA A 45 13.21 -9.70 2.89
N TYR A 46 13.13 -10.29 1.71
CA TYR A 46 11.97 -11.08 1.32
C TYR A 46 12.13 -12.50 1.87
N VAL A 47 11.11 -13.00 2.54
CA VAL A 47 11.07 -14.39 3.01
C VAL A 47 10.11 -15.16 2.12
N PRO A 48 10.59 -16.13 1.31
CA PRO A 48 9.77 -16.87 0.36
C PRO A 48 8.92 -17.95 1.07
N ARG A 49 8.07 -17.53 2.01
CA ARG A 49 7.16 -18.39 2.78
C ARG A 49 5.82 -17.68 2.96
N VAL A 50 4.74 -18.45 2.91
CA VAL A 50 3.40 -17.94 3.21
C VAL A 50 3.24 -17.80 4.72
N PHE A 51 3.06 -16.56 5.19
CA PHE A 51 2.75 -16.26 6.59
C PHE A 51 1.26 -15.99 6.83
N VAL A 52 0.58 -15.41 5.84
CA VAL A 52 -0.82 -14.99 5.94
C VAL A 52 -1.56 -15.39 4.68
N ASN A 53 -2.77 -15.94 4.85
CA ASN A 53 -3.73 -16.14 3.79
C ASN A 53 -4.97 -15.29 4.09
N MET A 54 -5.32 -14.37 3.19
CA MET A 54 -6.46 -13.46 3.37
C MET A 54 -7.63 -13.88 2.49
N ARG A 55 -8.84 -13.76 3.04
CA ARG A 55 -10.07 -13.94 2.24
C ARG A 55 -10.22 -12.80 1.23
N MET A 56 -10.79 -13.12 0.08
CA MET A 56 -11.25 -12.10 -0.87
C MET A 56 -12.48 -11.36 -0.30
N GLY A 57 -12.74 -10.13 -0.78
CA GLY A 57 -13.90 -9.32 -0.37
C GLY A 57 -13.59 -8.11 0.52
N GLY A 58 -12.44 -7.45 0.30
CA GLY A 58 -12.05 -6.24 1.02
C GLY A 58 -12.97 -5.03 0.76
N GLU A 59 -12.95 -4.08 1.70
CA GLU A 59 -13.75 -2.84 1.65
C GLU A 59 -13.62 -2.09 0.32
N SER A 60 -12.42 -2.10 -0.27
CA SER A 60 -12.11 -1.37 -1.50
C SER A 60 -12.86 -1.83 -2.75
N ASN A 61 -13.43 -3.04 -2.75
CA ASN A 61 -14.07 -3.64 -3.92
C ASN A 61 -15.60 -3.75 -3.76
N ARG A 62 -16.16 -3.23 -2.67
CA ARG A 62 -17.61 -3.37 -2.39
C ARG A 62 -18.50 -2.45 -3.22
N SER A 63 -17.98 -1.39 -3.82
CA SER A 63 -18.73 -0.51 -4.72
C SER A 63 -17.83 0.30 -5.65
N VAL A 64 -18.39 0.77 -6.77
CA VAL A 64 -17.69 1.66 -7.72
C VAL A 64 -17.20 2.94 -7.02
N ALA A 65 -18.02 3.51 -6.13
CA ALA A 65 -17.64 4.69 -5.34
C ALA A 65 -16.38 4.43 -4.49
N LYS A 66 -16.29 3.27 -3.82
CA LYS A 66 -15.09 2.89 -3.04
C LYS A 66 -13.87 2.65 -3.93
N MET A 67 -14.05 2.10 -5.14
CA MET A 67 -12.95 1.95 -6.11
C MET A 67 -12.39 3.29 -6.58
N VAL A 68 -13.26 4.27 -6.85
CA VAL A 68 -12.86 5.64 -7.21
C VAL A 68 -12.17 6.32 -6.03
N GLN A 69 -12.76 6.25 -4.84
CA GLN A 69 -12.15 6.82 -3.63
C GLN A 69 -10.77 6.23 -3.37
N LYS A 70 -10.63 4.90 -3.42
CA LYS A 70 -9.34 4.23 -3.29
C LYS A 70 -8.35 4.73 -4.33
N SER A 71 -8.75 4.90 -5.58
CA SER A 71 -7.85 5.35 -6.64
C SER A 71 -7.38 6.79 -6.41
N ARG A 72 -8.24 7.67 -5.89
CA ARG A 72 -7.88 9.04 -5.48
C ARG A 72 -6.90 9.03 -4.30
N GLU A 73 -7.17 8.22 -3.28
CA GLU A 73 -6.30 8.07 -2.12
C GLU A 73 -4.93 7.47 -2.50
N ASP A 74 -4.91 6.45 -3.36
CA ASP A 74 -3.70 5.86 -3.92
C ASP A 74 -2.87 6.91 -4.69
N TYR A 75 -3.53 7.73 -5.50
CA TYR A 75 -2.87 8.81 -6.24
C TYR A 75 -2.29 9.87 -5.31
N ARG A 76 -3.05 10.29 -4.28
CA ARG A 76 -2.57 11.19 -3.24
C ARG A 76 -1.29 10.64 -2.59
N ALA A 77 -1.31 9.40 -2.15
CA ALA A 77 -0.15 8.76 -1.52
C ALA A 77 1.07 8.71 -2.45
N ILE A 78 0.87 8.36 -3.73
CA ILE A 78 1.93 8.34 -4.76
C ILE A 78 2.58 9.72 -4.89
N ARG A 79 1.77 10.78 -4.97
CA ARG A 79 2.24 12.16 -5.12
C ARG A 79 2.94 12.65 -3.86
N THR A 80 2.39 12.38 -2.68
CA THR A 80 2.94 12.79 -1.38
C THR A 80 4.33 12.17 -1.12
N HIS A 81 4.56 10.94 -1.56
CA HIS A 81 5.84 10.24 -1.36
C HIS A 81 6.78 10.33 -2.56
N GLY A 82 6.45 11.08 -3.60
CA GLY A 82 7.33 11.32 -4.74
C GLY A 82 7.65 10.09 -5.58
N VAL A 83 6.82 9.04 -5.51
CA VAL A 83 7.01 7.77 -6.24
C VAL A 83 6.38 7.77 -7.63
N GLY A 84 6.21 8.97 -8.21
CA GLY A 84 5.70 9.21 -9.56
C GLY A 84 4.33 9.87 -9.59
N GLY A 85 3.43 9.33 -10.43
CA GLY A 85 2.14 9.96 -10.74
C GLY A 85 1.16 9.00 -11.40
N VAL A 86 0.43 9.47 -12.42
CA VAL A 86 -0.63 8.70 -13.07
C VAL A 86 -0.12 7.39 -13.67
N GLY A 87 1.08 7.38 -14.26
CA GLY A 87 1.72 6.16 -14.76
C GLY A 87 1.96 5.10 -13.68
N THR A 88 2.40 5.51 -12.48
CA THR A 88 2.58 4.61 -11.33
C THR A 88 1.24 4.01 -10.89
N LEU A 89 0.18 4.81 -10.89
CA LEU A 89 -1.17 4.34 -10.56
C LEU A 89 -1.68 3.33 -11.59
N ALA A 90 -1.48 3.61 -12.88
CA ALA A 90 -1.84 2.70 -13.97
C ALA A 90 -1.09 1.36 -13.87
N LEU A 91 0.24 1.39 -13.72
CA LEU A 91 1.06 0.19 -13.57
C LEU A 91 0.64 -0.64 -12.35
N LYS A 92 0.32 0.01 -11.23
CA LYS A 92 -0.20 -0.65 -10.02
C LYS A 92 -1.49 -1.41 -10.30
N ASN A 93 -2.42 -0.83 -11.06
CA ASN A 93 -3.70 -1.45 -11.36
C ASN A 93 -3.57 -2.56 -12.42
N LEU A 94 -2.81 -2.32 -13.49
CA LEU A 94 -2.58 -3.30 -14.55
C LEU A 94 -1.80 -4.52 -14.05
N GLY A 95 -0.83 -4.32 -13.16
CA GLY A 95 -0.08 -5.43 -12.55
C GLY A 95 -0.94 -6.41 -11.74
N LYS A 96 -2.14 -5.98 -11.29
CA LYS A 96 -3.08 -6.86 -10.59
C LYS A 96 -3.89 -7.76 -11.53
N ILE A 97 -3.95 -7.47 -12.82
CA ILE A 97 -4.69 -8.31 -13.79
C ILE A 97 -4.11 -9.73 -13.81
N ARG A 98 -2.79 -9.87 -13.67
CA ARG A 98 -2.11 -11.15 -13.52
C ARG A 98 -2.54 -11.98 -12.30
N GLN A 99 -3.27 -11.40 -11.34
CA GLN A 99 -3.79 -12.15 -10.19
C GLN A 99 -5.08 -12.91 -10.52
N PHE A 100 -5.71 -12.62 -11.67
CA PHE A 100 -6.97 -13.21 -12.10
C PHE A 100 -6.83 -14.07 -13.37
N LEU A 101 -5.62 -14.21 -13.90
CA LEU A 101 -5.23 -15.14 -14.97
C LEU A 101 -4.51 -16.32 -14.33
#